data_AF-A0AAE3UJI3-F1
#
_entry.id   AF-A0AAE3UJI3-F1
#
_cell.length_a   1.000
_cell.length_b   1.000
_cell.length_c   1.000
_cell.angle_alpha   90.00
_cell.angle_beta   90.00
_cell.angle_gamma   90.00
#
_symmetry.space_group_name_H-M   'P 1'
#
loop_
_entity.id
_entity.type
_entity.pdbx_description
1 polymer ?
#
loop_
_entity_poly.entity_id
_entity_poly.type
_entity_poly.pdbx_seq_one_letter_code
_entity_poly.pdbx_strand_id
1 'polypeptide(L)'
;MSKFTELVQIYQTDRQFYNNYEQASFQFAQLLTEAVKQYYQIPEENFFFIGGEDQQKTVASLAETLLMDEKGFWHVRYGINLPYTDALSQGQGFLLIVEILFKKLNGKFIIRLPEEEDFFIHSEESETDFSSFLHYLHNYLCRFLENRFERFLNGEQTERSAIGFRIHEKD
;
A
#
# COMPACT_ATOMS: atom_id res chain seq x y z
N MET A 1 -20.79 -41.05 6.41
CA MET A 1 -19.95 -40.04 5.70
C MET A 1 -18.50 -40.49 5.80
N SER A 2 -17.69 -40.41 4.74
CA SER A 2 -16.29 -40.86 4.80
C SER A 2 -15.37 -39.76 5.35
N LYS A 3 -14.22 -40.15 5.92
CA LYS A 3 -13.19 -39.18 6.36
C LYS A 3 -12.65 -38.32 5.23
N PHE A 4 -12.58 -38.85 4.02
CA PHE A 4 -12.22 -38.08 2.83
C PHE A 4 -13.30 -37.03 2.50
N THR A 5 -14.59 -37.39 2.58
CA THR A 5 -15.70 -36.45 2.35
C THR A 5 -15.71 -35.30 3.36
N GLU A 6 -15.37 -35.59 4.63
CA GLU A 6 -15.21 -34.57 5.68
C GLU A 6 -14.10 -33.57 5.32
N LEU A 7 -12.93 -34.05 4.86
CA LEU A 7 -11.83 -33.19 4.40
C LEU A 7 -12.21 -32.33 3.18
N VAL A 8 -12.91 -32.92 2.20
CA VAL A 8 -13.37 -32.19 1.02
C VAL A 8 -14.33 -31.07 1.41
N GLN A 9 -15.24 -31.33 2.36
CA GLN A 9 -16.21 -30.32 2.81
C GLN A 9 -15.52 -29.18 3.56
N ILE A 10 -14.58 -29.48 4.47
CA ILE A 10 -13.78 -28.46 5.17
C ILE A 10 -13.03 -27.59 4.15
N TYR A 11 -12.33 -28.22 3.20
CA TYR A 11 -11.59 -27.49 2.16
C TYR A 11 -12.49 -26.58 1.31
N GLN A 12 -13.68 -27.04 0.93
CA GLN A 12 -14.63 -26.24 0.16
C GLN A 12 -15.09 -25.01 0.94
N THR A 13 -15.41 -25.19 2.22
CA THR A 13 -15.79 -24.10 3.12
C THR A 13 -14.66 -23.10 3.30
N ASP A 14 -13.44 -23.57 3.57
CA ASP A 14 -12.26 -22.72 3.71
C ASP A 14 -11.95 -21.94 2.43
N ARG A 15 -12.05 -22.60 1.26
CA ARG A 15 -11.85 -21.95 -0.05
C ARG A 15 -12.88 -20.85 -0.29
N GLN A 16 -14.14 -21.07 0.07
CA GLN A 16 -15.18 -20.07 -0.05
C GLN A 16 -14.93 -18.86 0.86
N PHE A 17 -14.52 -19.09 2.12
CA PHE A 17 -14.15 -18.01 3.03
C PHE A 17 -12.96 -17.20 2.53
N TYR A 18 -11.93 -17.88 2.00
CA TYR A 18 -10.77 -17.22 1.42
C TYR A 18 -11.15 -16.33 0.22
N ASN A 19 -11.94 -16.86 -0.73
CA ASN A 19 -12.37 -16.09 -1.90
C ASN A 19 -13.17 -14.84 -1.49
N ASN A 20 -14.05 -14.96 -0.49
CA ASN A 20 -14.82 -13.82 0.03
C ASN A 20 -13.92 -12.77 0.70
N TYR A 21 -12.91 -13.23 1.45
CA TYR A 21 -11.92 -12.37 2.10
C TYR A 21 -11.06 -11.62 1.06
N GLU A 22 -10.58 -12.33 0.04
CA GLU A 22 -9.80 -11.78 -1.07
C GLU A 22 -10.61 -10.72 -1.83
N GLN A 23 -11.85 -11.02 -2.21
CA GLN A 23 -12.73 -10.07 -2.89
C GLN A 23 -12.99 -8.81 -2.07
N ALA A 24 -13.30 -8.96 -0.77
CA ALA A 24 -13.52 -7.83 0.11
C ALA A 24 -12.24 -6.99 0.29
N SER A 25 -11.08 -7.64 0.36
CA SER A 25 -9.78 -6.98 0.50
C SER A 25 -9.40 -6.22 -0.77
N PHE A 26 -9.68 -6.79 -1.94
CA PHE A 26 -9.48 -6.12 -3.22
C PHE A 26 -10.35 -4.85 -3.33
N GLN A 27 -11.64 -4.95 -2.99
CA GLN A 27 -12.56 -3.81 -2.98
C GLN A 27 -12.09 -2.72 -2.01
N PHE A 28 -11.64 -3.10 -0.81
CA PHE A 28 -11.08 -2.16 0.15
C PHE A 28 -9.83 -1.44 -0.39
N ALA A 29 -8.92 -2.17 -1.02
CA ALA A 29 -7.73 -1.59 -1.64
C ALA A 29 -8.07 -0.61 -2.77
N GLN A 30 -9.12 -0.88 -3.56
CA GLN A 30 -9.61 0.06 -4.58
C GLN A 30 -10.10 1.36 -3.94
N LEU A 31 -10.93 1.26 -2.91
CA LEU A 31 -11.46 2.42 -2.19
C LEU A 31 -10.34 3.24 -1.55
N LEU A 32 -9.39 2.58 -0.89
CA LEU A 32 -8.22 3.23 -0.28
C LEU A 32 -7.37 3.96 -1.32
N THR A 33 -7.06 3.30 -2.44
CA THR A 33 -6.25 3.89 -3.52
C THR A 33 -6.93 5.14 -4.08
N GLU A 34 -8.23 5.06 -4.35
CA GLU A 34 -8.99 6.20 -4.86
C GLU A 34 -9.06 7.34 -3.83
N ALA A 35 -9.27 7.02 -2.55
CA ALA A 35 -9.25 8.02 -1.47
C ALA A 35 -7.89 8.73 -1.36
N VAL A 36 -6.76 8.01 -1.53
CA VAL A 36 -5.43 8.62 -1.60
C VAL A 36 -5.33 9.56 -2.80
N LYS A 37 -5.68 9.10 -4.00
CA LYS A 37 -5.63 9.93 -5.22
C LYS A 37 -6.45 11.21 -5.07
N GLN A 38 -7.64 11.11 -4.50
CA GLN A 38 -8.55 12.24 -4.29
C GLN A 38 -8.03 13.20 -3.22
N TYR A 39 -7.56 12.70 -2.09
CA TYR A 39 -7.06 13.53 -0.98
C TYR A 39 -5.87 14.39 -1.39
N TYR A 40 -4.93 13.82 -2.13
CA TYR A 40 -3.75 14.55 -2.63
C TYR A 40 -3.96 15.20 -4.00
N GLN A 41 -5.13 15.01 -4.62
CA GLN A 41 -5.44 15.48 -5.98
C GLN A 41 -4.35 15.11 -6.99
N ILE A 42 -3.91 13.84 -6.96
CA ILE A 42 -2.79 13.36 -7.77
C ILE A 42 -3.22 13.25 -9.24
N PRO A 43 -2.55 13.92 -10.19
CA PRO A 43 -2.78 13.71 -11.61
C PRO A 43 -2.49 12.24 -12.01
N GLU A 44 -3.28 11.68 -12.93
CA GLU A 44 -3.15 10.27 -13.32
C GLU A 44 -1.77 9.94 -13.88
N GLU A 45 -1.17 10.87 -14.62
CA GLU A 45 0.18 10.73 -15.18
C GLU A 45 1.29 10.65 -14.12
N ASN A 46 1.00 11.09 -12.89
CA ASN A 46 1.95 11.08 -11.77
C ASN A 46 1.70 9.92 -10.80
N PHE A 47 0.69 9.08 -11.03
CA PHE A 47 0.38 7.95 -10.16
C PHE A 47 0.58 6.63 -10.93
N PHE A 48 1.23 5.66 -10.30
CA PHE A 48 1.38 4.34 -10.88
C PHE A 48 1.48 3.25 -9.84
N PHE A 49 1.07 2.05 -10.22
CA PHE A 49 1.11 0.89 -9.34
C PHE A 49 2.51 0.24 -9.34
N ILE A 50 2.93 -0.28 -8.18
CA ILE A 50 4.20 -1.00 -8.03
C ILE A 50 3.91 -2.47 -7.75
N GLY A 51 4.61 -3.36 -8.44
CA GLY A 51 4.41 -4.81 -8.34
C GLY A 51 4.56 -5.36 -6.92
N GLY A 52 3.72 -6.35 -6.58
CA GLY A 52 3.78 -7.07 -5.31
C GLY A 52 5.04 -7.95 -5.19
N GLU A 53 5.38 -8.67 -6.25
CA GLU A 53 6.54 -9.57 -6.30
C GLU A 53 7.85 -8.84 -6.63
N ASP A 54 7.81 -7.93 -7.61
CA ASP A 54 8.93 -7.10 -8.02
C ASP A 54 8.64 -5.62 -7.75
N GLN A 55 9.22 -5.12 -6.66
CA GLN A 55 9.03 -3.76 -6.18
C GLN A 55 9.71 -2.71 -7.07
N GLN A 56 10.50 -3.12 -8.05
CA GLN A 56 11.10 -2.21 -9.03
C GLN A 56 10.27 -2.10 -10.31
N LYS A 57 9.23 -2.91 -10.45
CA LYS A 57 8.40 -2.99 -11.65
C LYS A 57 7.11 -2.19 -11.47
N THR A 58 6.88 -1.25 -12.38
CA THR A 58 5.56 -0.63 -12.56
C THR A 58 4.60 -1.64 -13.17
N VAL A 59 3.40 -1.75 -12.62
CA VAL A 59 2.35 -2.66 -13.08
C VAL A 59 1.11 -1.89 -13.55
N ALA A 60 0.26 -2.55 -14.34
CA ALA A 60 -0.88 -1.89 -14.98
C ALA A 60 -2.10 -1.80 -14.06
N SER A 61 -2.16 -2.64 -13.01
CA SER A 61 -3.35 -2.76 -12.18
C SER A 61 -3.06 -2.96 -10.69
N LEU A 62 -4.01 -2.58 -9.85
CA LEU A 62 -4.00 -2.84 -8.41
C LEU A 62 -3.89 -4.35 -8.10
N ALA A 63 -4.48 -5.21 -8.93
CA ALA A 63 -4.44 -6.67 -8.73
C ALA A 63 -2.99 -7.20 -8.72
N GLU A 64 -2.12 -6.62 -9.55
CA GLU A 64 -0.70 -6.99 -9.62
C GLU A 64 0.14 -6.39 -8.48
N THR A 65 -0.42 -5.48 -7.68
CA THR A 65 0.25 -4.92 -6.49
C THR A 65 -0.04 -5.72 -5.23
N LEU A 66 -1.21 -6.37 -5.17
CA LEU A 66 -1.74 -7.00 -3.98
C LEU A 66 -1.03 -8.33 -3.71
N LEU A 67 -0.16 -8.32 -2.70
CA LEU A 67 0.48 -9.52 -2.17
C LEU A 67 0.13 -9.66 -0.69
N MET A 68 -0.28 -10.86 -0.28
CA MET A 68 -0.49 -11.16 1.14
C MET A 68 0.80 -11.71 1.77
N ASP A 69 1.20 -11.16 2.91
CA ASP A 69 2.35 -11.66 3.68
C ASP A 69 1.97 -12.88 4.55
N GLU A 70 2.99 -13.48 5.16
CA GLU A 70 2.84 -14.62 6.09
C GLU A 70 2.01 -14.28 7.33
N LYS A 71 1.83 -13.00 7.65
CA LYS A 71 1.05 -12.50 8.78
C LYS A 71 -0.40 -12.16 8.37
N GLY A 72 -0.78 -12.41 7.12
CA GLY A 72 -2.12 -12.18 6.58
C GLY A 72 -2.42 -10.72 6.23
N PHE A 73 -1.41 -9.86 6.13
CA PHE A 73 -1.56 -8.49 5.63
C PHE A 73 -1.40 -8.46 4.12
N TRP A 74 -2.35 -7.81 3.45
CA TRP A 74 -2.22 -7.40 2.07
C TRP A 74 -1.33 -6.16 1.98
N HIS A 75 -0.47 -6.13 0.98
CA HIS A 75 0.37 -5.00 0.64
C HIS A 75 -0.18 -4.31 -0.60
N VAL A 76 -0.36 -2.99 -0.53
CA VAL A 76 -0.65 -2.14 -1.69
C VAL A 76 0.48 -1.15 -1.82
N ARG A 77 1.03 -1.05 -3.03
CA ARG A 77 2.16 -0.18 -3.32
C ARG A 77 1.89 0.64 -4.55
N TYR A 78 2.21 1.92 -4.45
CA TYR A 78 2.11 2.85 -5.56
C TYR A 78 3.26 3.83 -5.53
N GLY A 79 3.64 4.27 -6.72
CA GLY A 79 4.57 5.36 -6.96
C GLY A 79 3.82 6.65 -7.25
N ILE A 80 4.30 7.74 -6.68
CA ILE A 80 3.86 9.10 -6.95
C ILE A 80 5.08 9.88 -7.46
N ASN A 81 5.01 10.36 -8.69
CA ASN A 81 6.02 11.25 -9.23
C ASN A 81 5.73 12.69 -8.78
N LEU A 82 6.62 13.25 -7.95
CA LEU A 82 6.54 14.64 -7.49
C LEU A 82 7.38 15.52 -8.42
N PRO A 83 6.76 16.35 -9.28
CA PRO A 83 7.50 17.21 -10.18
C PRO A 83 8.21 18.33 -9.42
N TYR A 84 9.43 18.68 -9.84
CA TYR A 84 10.10 19.90 -9.40
C TYR A 84 9.60 21.07 -10.24
N THR A 85 9.20 22.16 -9.60
CA THR A 85 8.60 23.33 -10.28
C THR A 85 9.61 24.43 -10.60
N ASP A 86 10.89 24.23 -10.32
CA ASP A 86 11.95 25.20 -10.67
C ASP A 86 12.28 25.12 -12.17
N ALA A 87 12.36 26.30 -12.80
CA ALA A 87 12.66 26.47 -14.23
C ALA A 87 14.06 25.96 -14.61
N LEU A 88 14.96 25.86 -13.63
CA LEU A 88 16.33 25.36 -13.83
C LEU A 88 16.45 23.83 -13.81
N SER A 89 15.50 23.15 -13.17
CA SER A 89 15.47 21.69 -13.09
C SER A 89 14.69 21.11 -14.27
N GLN A 90 15.38 20.83 -15.38
CA GLN A 90 14.78 20.14 -16.51
C GLN A 90 14.35 18.71 -16.12
N GLY A 91 13.07 18.53 -15.80
CA GLY A 91 12.42 17.21 -15.74
C GLY A 91 12.85 16.28 -14.60
N GLN A 92 13.58 16.76 -13.59
CA GLN A 92 13.98 15.94 -12.44
C GLN A 92 12.85 15.91 -11.40
N GLY A 93 11.96 14.93 -11.51
CA GLY A 93 10.96 14.62 -10.49
C GLY A 93 11.53 13.75 -9.37
N PHE A 94 10.89 13.77 -8.19
CA PHE A 94 11.16 12.81 -7.14
C PHE A 94 10.10 11.71 -7.15
N LEU A 95 10.54 10.47 -7.32
CA LEU A 95 9.66 9.32 -7.16
C LEU A 95 9.50 8.96 -5.68
N LEU A 96 8.27 9.14 -5.18
CA LEU A 96 7.83 8.68 -3.87
C LEU A 96 7.11 7.33 -4.02
N ILE A 97 7.68 6.25 -3.47
CA ILE A 97 6.97 4.97 -3.37
C ILE A 97 6.33 4.89 -1.99
N VAL A 98 5.04 4.55 -1.94
CA VAL A 98 4.30 4.37 -0.69
C VAL A 98 3.81 2.93 -0.62
N GLU A 99 4.09 2.28 0.50
CA GLU A 99 3.53 0.98 0.85
C GLU A 99 2.53 1.11 1.99
N ILE A 100 1.36 0.51 1.82
CA ILE A 100 0.32 0.40 2.84
C ILE A 100 -0.01 -1.06 3.05
N LEU A 101 -0.01 -1.50 4.31
CA LEU A 101 -0.42 -2.83 4.71
C LEU A 101 -1.83 -2.78 5.26
N PHE A 102 -2.66 -3.77 4.93
CA PHE A 102 -3.98 -3.89 5.53
C PHE A 102 -4.46 -5.32 5.68
N LYS A 103 -5.38 -5.56 6.60
CA LYS A 103 -6.04 -6.86 6.77
C LYS A 103 -7.45 -6.69 7.30
N LYS A 104 -8.34 -7.63 6.97
CA LYS A 104 -9.69 -7.66 7.57
C LYS A 104 -9.68 -8.53 8.83
N LEU A 105 -10.11 -7.97 9.96
CA LEU A 105 -10.23 -8.67 11.22
C LEU A 105 -11.57 -8.33 11.87
N ASN A 106 -12.37 -9.36 12.22
CA ASN A 106 -13.66 -9.21 12.90
C ASN A 106 -14.60 -8.18 12.24
N GLY A 107 -14.67 -8.19 10.91
CA GLY A 107 -15.52 -7.27 10.14
C GLY A 107 -14.94 -5.88 9.89
N LYS A 108 -13.79 -5.53 10.49
CA LYS A 108 -13.11 -4.24 10.30
C LYS A 108 -11.83 -4.40 9.51
N PHE A 109 -11.36 -3.33 8.88
CA PHE A 109 -10.04 -3.31 8.26
C PHE A 109 -9.05 -2.62 9.19
N ILE A 110 -7.87 -3.21 9.31
CA ILE A 110 -6.71 -2.59 9.97
C ILE A 110 -5.79 -2.13 8.86
N ILE A 111 -5.36 -0.87 8.88
CA ILE A 111 -4.36 -0.29 7.97
C ILE A 111 -3.11 0.04 8.78
N ARG A 112 -1.92 -0.11 8.22
CA ARG A 112 -0.69 0.43 8.80
C ARG A 112 0.33 0.79 7.72
N LEU A 113 1.28 1.64 8.07
CA LEU A 113 2.51 1.81 7.30
C LEU A 113 3.56 0.82 7.82
N PRO A 114 4.56 0.44 7.00
CA PRO A 114 5.66 -0.38 7.48
C PRO A 114 6.36 0.26 8.68
N GLU A 115 6.58 -0.53 9.73
CA GLU A 115 7.27 -0.10 10.96
C GLU A 115 6.53 0.97 11.79
N GLU A 116 5.26 1.24 11.48
CA GLU A 116 4.41 2.23 12.15
C GLU A 116 3.20 1.61 12.87
N GLU A 117 2.45 2.42 13.62
CA GLU A 117 1.26 1.99 14.38
C GLU A 117 0.07 1.57 13.48
N ASP A 118 -0.79 0.70 14.04
CA ASP A 118 -2.00 0.19 13.40
C ASP A 118 -3.18 1.19 13.50
N PHE A 119 -3.84 1.45 12.37
CA PHE A 119 -5.07 2.23 12.23
C PHE A 119 -6.27 1.33 12.02
N PHE A 120 -7.36 1.57 12.75
CA PHE A 120 -8.60 0.80 12.59
C PHE A 120 -9.59 1.56 11.72
N ILE A 121 -9.86 1.05 10.52
CA ILE A 121 -10.88 1.56 9.61
C ILE A 121 -12.16 0.77 9.76
N HIS A 122 -13.24 1.50 10.05
CA HIS A 122 -14.58 0.94 10.10
C HIS A 122 -15.12 0.98 8.67
N SER A 123 -15.21 -0.20 8.06
CA SER A 123 -15.87 -0.39 6.78
C SER A 123 -17.25 -0.96 7.09
N GLU A 124 -18.21 -0.09 7.41
CA GLU A 124 -19.63 -0.45 7.40
C GLU A 124 -20.23 -0.06 6.05
N GLU A 125 -21.28 -0.77 5.64
CA GLU A 125 -21.78 -0.97 4.26
C GLU A 125 -22.15 0.30 3.46
N SER A 126 -22.04 1.51 4.00
CA SER A 126 -22.47 2.72 3.29
C SER A 126 -21.43 3.83 3.12
N GLU A 127 -20.31 3.86 3.84
CA GLU A 127 -19.21 4.81 3.56
C GLU A 127 -17.96 4.43 4.37
N THR A 128 -16.84 4.13 3.71
CA THR A 128 -15.56 3.87 4.39
C THR A 128 -14.82 5.19 4.56
N ASP A 129 -14.65 5.64 5.81
CA ASP A 129 -13.93 6.88 6.12
C ASP A 129 -12.43 6.63 6.28
N PHE A 130 -11.64 7.23 5.39
CA PHE A 130 -10.17 7.19 5.43
C PHE A 130 -9.53 8.47 5.99
N SER A 131 -10.33 9.49 6.36
CA SER A 131 -9.84 10.85 6.64
C SER A 131 -8.73 10.89 7.70
N SER A 132 -8.93 10.18 8.81
CA SER A 132 -7.93 10.12 9.90
C SER A 132 -6.62 9.48 9.45
N PHE A 133 -6.70 8.39 8.68
CA PHE A 133 -5.52 7.72 8.13
C PHE A 133 -4.82 8.59 7.08
N LEU A 134 -5.56 9.25 6.19
CA LEU A 134 -4.99 10.10 5.15
C LEU A 134 -4.30 11.34 5.73
N HIS A 135 -4.86 11.93 6.78
CA HIS A 135 -4.22 13.01 7.52
C HIS A 135 -2.93 12.54 8.21
N TYR A 136 -2.95 11.34 8.82
CA TYR A 136 -1.74 10.74 9.37
C TYR A 136 -0.66 10.50 8.30
N LEU A 137 -1.04 9.85 7.19
CA LEU A 137 -0.16 9.61 6.05
C LEU A 137 0.45 10.92 5.55
N HIS A 138 -0.34 11.98 5.43
CA HIS A 138 0.15 13.29 4.99
C HIS A 138 1.25 13.82 5.91
N ASN A 139 1.00 13.84 7.21
CA ASN A 139 1.98 14.32 8.19
C ASN A 139 3.24 13.45 8.19
N TYR A 140 3.08 12.14 8.01
CA TYR A 140 4.20 11.21 7.86
C TYR A 140 5.04 11.51 6.61
N LEU A 141 4.40 11.68 5.45
CA LEU A 141 5.05 12.00 4.18
C LEU A 141 5.78 13.35 4.25
N CYS A 142 5.17 14.37 4.84
CA CYS A 142 5.80 15.68 5.06
C CYS A 142 7.07 15.56 5.89
N ARG A 143 6.99 14.92 7.07
CA ARG A 143 8.16 14.68 7.92
C ARG A 143 9.26 13.91 7.20
N PHE A 144 8.88 12.91 6.41
CA PHE A 144 9.84 12.16 5.61
C PHE A 144 10.55 13.07 4.60
N LEU A 145 9.81 13.91 3.87
CA LEU A 145 10.38 14.81 2.87
C LEU A 145 11.26 15.90 3.51
N GLU A 146 10.84 16.46 4.64
CA GLU A 146 11.60 17.46 5.41
C GLU A 146 12.94 16.89 5.89
N ASN A 147 12.94 15.69 6.47
CA ASN A 147 14.14 15.04 6.97
C ASN A 147 15.01 14.41 5.87
N ARG A 148 14.58 14.46 4.60
CA ARG A 148 15.32 13.82 3.50
C ARG A 148 16.67 14.48 3.27
N PHE A 149 16.75 15.81 3.34
CA PHE A 149 18.00 16.53 3.11
C PHE A 149 19.03 16.24 4.20
N GLU A 150 18.60 16.18 5.47
CA GLU A 150 19.48 15.84 6.59
C GLU A 150 20.03 14.41 6.46
N ARG A 151 19.18 13.45 6.08
CA ARG A 151 19.60 12.06 5.83
C ARG A 151 20.61 11.95 4.69
N PHE A 152 20.39 12.71 3.61
CA PHE A 152 21.37 12.82 2.51
C PHE A 152 22.72 13.36 2.99
N LEU A 153 22.73 14.44 3.78
CA LEU A 153 23.97 15.01 4.34
C LEU A 153 24.70 14.03 5.27
N ASN A 154 23.95 13.20 6.01
CA ASN A 154 24.50 12.20 6.92
C ASN A 154 25.01 10.93 6.21
N GLY A 155 24.91 10.84 4.88
CA GLY A 155 25.40 9.71 4.11
C GLY A 155 24.55 8.44 4.25
N GLU A 156 23.32 8.54 4.76
CA GLU A 156 22.35 7.46 4.71
C GLU A 156 21.95 7.28 3.23
N GLN A 157 22.42 6.21 2.57
CA GLN A 157 22.24 6.02 1.13
C GLN A 157 20.75 6.09 0.74
N THR A 158 20.38 7.14 0.01
CA THR A 158 19.05 7.33 -0.59
C THR A 158 19.01 6.75 -2.01
N GLU A 159 19.20 5.44 -2.17
CA GLU A 159 18.78 4.79 -3.41
C GLU A 159 17.28 4.52 -3.33
N ARG A 160 16.50 5.31 -4.09
CA ARG A 160 15.04 5.17 -4.26
C ARG A 160 14.32 4.95 -2.93
N SER A 161 14.35 5.96 -2.06
CA SER A 161 13.77 5.88 -0.73
C SER A 161 12.25 5.70 -0.79
N ALA A 162 11.86 4.44 -0.96
CA ALA A 162 10.50 3.97 -0.81
C ALA A 162 10.11 4.15 0.64
N ILE A 163 9.02 4.86 0.86
CA ILE A 163 8.37 4.90 2.15
C ILE A 163 7.75 3.53 2.35
N GLY A 164 8.49 2.68 3.07
CA GLY A 164 8.04 1.37 3.47
C GLY A 164 9.00 0.20 3.28
N PHE A 165 10.14 0.37 2.60
CA PHE A 165 10.95 -0.80 2.21
C PHE A 165 12.43 -0.78 2.55
N ARG A 166 12.88 -1.98 2.91
CA ARG A 166 14.28 -2.39 3.05
C ARG A 166 14.89 -2.61 1.68
N ILE A 167 16.06 -2.02 1.46
CA ILE A 167 16.90 -2.31 0.30
C ILE A 167 17.59 -3.66 0.56
N HIS A 168 17.39 -4.64 -0.32
CA HIS A 168 18.24 -5.82 -0.38
C HIS A 168 19.37 -5.55 -1.38
N GLU A 169 20.62 -5.51 -0.91
CA GLU A 169 21.78 -5.64 -1.77
C GLU A 169 21.75 -7.02 -2.43
N LYS A 170 21.89 -7.05 -3.76
CA LYS A 170 22.32 -8.25 -4.46
C LYS A 170 23.85 -8.27 -4.39
N ASP A 171 24.41 -9.31 -3.80
CA ASP A 171 25.78 -9.75 -4.07
C ASP A 171 25.99 -9.99 -5.58
#